data_AF-A0A538P624-F1
#
_entry.id   AF-A0A538P624-F1
#
_cell.length_a   1.000
_cell.length_b   1.000
_cell.length_c   1.000
_cell.angle_alpha   90.00
_cell.angle_beta   90.00
_cell.angle_gamma   90.00
#
_symmetry.space_group_name_H-M   'P 1'
#
loop_
_entity.id
_entity.type
_entity.pdbx_description
1 polymer ?
#
loop_
_entity_poly.entity_id
_entity_poly.type
_entity_poly.pdbx_seq_one_letter_code
_entity_poly.pdbx_strand_id
1 'polypeptide(L)' 'PKAVTVDPDAIPWLRLSAKSTEGPGIFANTTYIQRVNTTGGKSPSVDGAFVGQVARVPYTAEYFFYRHSND' A
#
# COMPACT_ATOMS: atom_id res chain seq x y z
N PRO A 1 -21.92 10.74 -8.23
CA PRO A 1 -20.49 10.37 -8.05
C PRO A 1 -20.15 10.11 -6.58
N LYS A 2 -19.60 8.93 -6.25
CA LYS A 2 -19.09 8.66 -4.91
C LYS A 2 -17.78 9.43 -4.77
N ALA A 3 -17.76 10.48 -3.94
CA ALA A 3 -16.56 11.27 -3.71
C ALA A 3 -15.52 10.40 -2.98
N VAL A 4 -14.26 10.50 -3.39
CA VAL A 4 -13.14 9.90 -2.68
C VAL A 4 -12.69 10.89 -1.61
N THR A 5 -12.95 10.58 -0.34
CA THR A 5 -12.37 11.31 0.78
C THR A 5 -11.08 10.60 1.19
N VAL A 6 -9.94 11.20 0.89
CA VAL A 6 -8.63 10.70 1.33
C VAL A 6 -8.38 11.18 2.76
N ASP A 7 -7.97 10.27 3.64
CA ASP A 7 -7.46 10.63 4.97
C ASP A 7 -6.13 11.41 4.80
N PRO A 8 -6.05 12.66 5.29
CA PRO A 8 -4.84 13.49 5.16
C PRO A 8 -3.64 12.92 5.92
N ASP A 9 -3.85 11.99 6.84
CA ASP A 9 -2.82 11.30 7.61
C ASP A 9 -2.54 9.88 7.11
N ALA A 10 -3.09 9.52 5.96
CA ALA A 10 -2.86 8.23 5.32
C ALA A 10 -1.65 8.21 4.38
N ILE A 11 -1.02 7.04 4.25
CA ILE A 11 -0.14 6.75 3.11
C ILE A 11 -0.92 6.85 1.78
N PRO A 12 -0.26 7.19 0.66
CA PRO A 12 -0.96 7.38 -0.61
C PRO A 12 -1.55 6.08 -1.15
N TRP A 13 -2.63 6.25 -1.91
CA TRP A 13 -3.18 5.24 -2.78
C TRP A 13 -2.24 5.07 -3.96
N LEU A 14 -1.85 3.83 -4.26
CA LEU A 14 -0.84 3.54 -5.27
C LEU A 14 -1.25 2.34 -6.10
N ARG A 15 -0.81 2.35 -7.36
CA ARG A 15 -0.68 1.16 -8.19
C ARG A 15 0.79 0.74 -8.18
N LEU A 16 1.07 -0.42 -7.63
CA LEU A 16 2.42 -0.97 -7.50
C LEU A 16 2.58 -2.13 -8.49
N SER A 17 3.65 -2.12 -9.27
CA SER A 17 4.05 -3.28 -10.09
C SER A 17 4.63 -4.37 -9.18
N ALA A 18 4.21 -5.62 -9.39
CA ALA A 18 4.80 -6.75 -8.67
C ALA A 18 6.28 -6.91 -9.08
N LYS A 19 7.19 -6.93 -8.10
CA LYS A 19 8.63 -7.11 -8.36
C LYS A 19 8.97 -8.57 -8.62
N SER A 20 8.37 -9.46 -7.85
CA SER A 20 8.43 -10.91 -7.99
C SER A 20 7.20 -11.52 -7.33
N THR A 21 6.85 -12.74 -7.74
CA THR A 21 5.83 -13.56 -7.10
C THR A 21 6.45 -14.92 -6.80
N GLU A 22 6.07 -15.54 -5.69
CA GLU A 22 6.59 -16.84 -5.28
C GLU A 22 5.45 -17.75 -4.84
N GLY A 23 5.57 -19.04 -5.17
CA GLY A 23 4.64 -20.07 -4.77
C GLY A 23 3.35 -20.14 -5.61
N PRO A 24 2.62 -21.29 -5.52
CA PRO A 24 1.32 -21.45 -6.15
C PRO A 24 0.20 -20.75 -5.35
N GLY A 25 -0.97 -20.57 -5.96
CA GLY A 25 -2.21 -20.14 -5.28
C GLY A 25 -2.84 -18.87 -5.84
N ILE A 26 -3.80 -18.30 -5.09
CA ILE A 26 -4.63 -17.20 -5.57
C ILE A 26 -3.88 -15.88 -5.83
N PHE A 27 -2.67 -15.72 -5.29
CA PHE A 27 -1.81 -14.56 -5.54
C PHE A 27 -0.68 -14.85 -6.54
N ALA A 28 -0.57 -16.10 -7.03
CA ALA A 28 0.36 -16.44 -8.09
C ALA A 28 0.10 -15.57 -9.33
N ASN A 29 1.17 -15.17 -10.02
CA ASN A 29 1.14 -14.36 -11.23
C ASN A 29 0.49 -12.96 -11.07
N THR A 30 0.45 -12.42 -9.84
CA THR A 30 0.09 -11.01 -9.65
C THR A 30 1.06 -10.11 -10.41
N THR A 31 0.53 -9.18 -11.22
CA THR A 31 1.32 -8.21 -11.99
C THR A 31 1.23 -6.81 -11.40
N TYR A 32 0.10 -6.46 -10.78
CA TYR A 32 -0.09 -5.20 -10.08
C TYR A 32 -0.85 -5.39 -8.77
N ILE A 33 -0.51 -4.56 -7.79
CA ILE A 33 -1.25 -4.40 -6.54
C ILE A 33 -1.77 -2.97 -6.51
N GLN A 34 -3.08 -2.80 -6.37
CA GLN A 34 -3.67 -1.51 -6.10
C GLN A 34 -3.96 -1.42 -4.60
N ARG A 35 -3.46 -0.35 -3.98
CA ARG A 35 -3.75 0.01 -2.60
C ARG A 35 -4.69 1.21 -2.59
N VAL A 36 -5.84 1.06 -1.93
CA VAL A 36 -6.86 2.11 -1.77
C VAL A 36 -7.43 2.09 -0.36
N ASN A 37 -8.33 3.04 -0.08
CA ASN A 37 -9.02 3.19 1.20
C ASN A 37 -8.05 3.15 2.39
N THR A 38 -6.91 3.84 2.23
CA THR A 38 -5.88 3.93 3.27
C THR A 38 -6.31 4.84 4.41
N THR A 39 -5.93 4.46 5.62
CA THR A 39 -6.08 5.27 6.84
C THR A 39 -4.78 5.17 7.63
N GLY A 40 -4.21 6.30 8.07
CA GLY A 40 -2.96 6.34 8.82
C GLY A 40 -1.69 5.92 8.04
N GLY A 41 -0.57 5.82 8.76
CA GLY A 41 0.73 5.41 8.22
C GLY A 41 1.59 6.54 7.67
N LYS A 42 1.12 7.79 7.68
CA LYS A 42 1.94 8.95 7.34
C LYS A 42 3.15 9.04 8.26
N SER A 43 4.28 9.46 7.70
CA SER A 43 5.52 9.62 8.44
C SER A 43 5.31 10.54 9.65
N PRO A 44 5.94 10.26 10.81
CA PRO A 44 5.92 11.18 11.94
C PRO A 44 6.41 12.57 11.51
N SER A 45 5.82 13.61 12.05
CA SER A 45 6.22 15.01 11.78
C SER A 45 7.44 15.46 12.58
N VAL A 46 7.91 14.62 13.51
CA VAL A 46 9.03 14.90 14.40
C VAL A 46 10.12 13.88 14.14
N ASP A 47 11.36 14.36 14.09
CA ASP A 47 12.54 13.53 13.90
C ASP A 47 12.75 12.55 15.07
N GLY A 48 13.49 11.48 14.79
CA GLY A 48 13.97 10.57 15.83
C GLY A 48 14.98 11.26 16.76
N ALA A 49 15.06 10.79 18.00
CA ALA A 49 16.04 11.25 18.98
C ALA A 49 17.47 10.77 18.69
N PHE A 50 17.64 9.73 17.87
CA PHE A 50 18.94 9.20 17.48
C PHE A 50 18.91 8.53 16.10
N VAL A 51 20.09 8.41 15.49
CA VAL A 51 20.26 7.76 14.18
C VAL A 51 19.89 6.29 14.27
N GLY A 52 19.05 5.83 13.34
CA GLY A 52 18.57 4.44 13.30
C GLY A 52 17.33 4.18 14.16
N GLN A 53 16.78 5.19 14.85
CA GLN A 53 15.49 5.06 15.51
C GLN A 53 14.39 4.76 14.47
N VAL A 54 13.60 3.72 14.72
CA VAL A 54 12.49 3.30 13.85
C VAL A 54 11.16 3.62 14.53
N ALA A 55 10.31 4.39 13.85
CA ALA A 55 8.93 4.60 14.24
C ALA A 55 8.01 3.67 13.43
N ARG A 56 7.17 2.90 14.13
CA ARG A 56 6.12 2.08 13.50
C ARG A 56 4.82 2.86 13.55
N VAL A 57 4.34 3.32 12.39
CA VAL A 57 3.07 4.04 12.27
C VAL A 57 2.00 3.06 11.76
N PRO A 58 0.95 2.77 12.55
CA PRO A 58 -0.14 1.89 12.11
C PRO A 58 -0.85 2.44 10.88
N TYR A 59 -1.29 1.55 9.98
CA TYR A 59 -2.16 1.90 8.87
C TYR A 59 -3.09 0.74 8.52
N THR A 60 -4.21 1.08 7.87
CA THR A 60 -5.10 0.10 7.21
C THR A 60 -5.21 0.44 5.74
N ALA A 61 -5.51 -0.56 4.91
CA ALA A 61 -5.74 -0.38 3.48
C ALA A 61 -6.55 -1.54 2.92
N GLU A 62 -7.22 -1.30 1.79
CA GLU A 62 -7.75 -2.35 0.92
C GLU A 62 -6.79 -2.62 -0.24
N TYR A 63 -6.58 -3.90 -0.52
CA TYR A 63 -5.65 -4.37 -1.55
C TYR A 63 -6.37 -5.16 -2.62
N PHE A 64 -6.21 -4.73 -3.87
CA PHE A 64 -6.65 -5.46 -5.06
C PHE A 64 -5.43 -6.02 -5.78
N PHE A 65 -5.46 -7.32 -6.07
CA PHE A 65 -4.40 -8.04 -6.75
C PHE A 65 -4.85 -8.33 -8.18
N TYR A 66 -4.14 -7.76 -9.14
CA TYR A 66 -4.43 -7.91 -10.56
C TYR A 66 -3.44 -8.85 -11.21
N ARG A 67 -3.93 -9.62 -12.18
CA ARG A 67 -3.11 -10.31 -13.17
C ARG A 67 -3.30 -9.61 -14.50
N HIS A 68 -2.25 -9.60 -15.31
CA HIS A 68 -2.38 -9.17 -16.69
C HIS A 68 -3.13 -10.28 -17.45
N SER A 69 -4.27 -9.96 -18.07
CA SER A 69 -4.90 -10.83 -19.06
C SER A 69 -4.43 -10.38 -20.45
N ASN A 70 -4.01 -11.33 -21.28
CA ASN A 70 -3.59 -11.07 -22.67
C ASN A 70 -4.73 -11.31 -23.68
N ASP A 71 -5.97 -11.47 -23.22
CA ASP A 71 -7.11 -11.72 -24.12
C ASP A 71 -7.34 -10.56 -25.10
#